data_AF-A0AAW4BL04-F1
#
_entry.id   AF-A0AAW4BL04-F1
#
_cell.length_a   1.000
_cell.length_b   1.000
_cell.length_c   1.000
_cell.angle_alpha   90.00
_cell.angle_beta   90.00
_cell.angle_gamma   90.00
#
_symmetry.space_group_name_H-M   'P 1'
#
loop_
_entity.id
_entity.type
_entity.pdbx_description
1 polymer ?
#
loop_
_entity_poly.entity_id
_entity_poly.type
_entity_poly.pdbx_seq_one_letter_code
_entity_poly.pdbx_strand_id
1 'polypeptide(L)'
;DYDYKNLRNGDNQSKPLMTTPSGIKCSGATPEKLIAEARRMKKLGIDFSKDTGRCTDFIGCFDCDRHKLVASENDIWLMLSFLEQIEGLKEMVVSNSVPKEEYFWVEGVLKKVLVRLKNKAPKNYESAKCKIENGSYHPLYQNRASANLFF
;
A
#
# COMPACT_ATOMS: atom_id res chain seq x y z
N ASP A 1 0.50 -16.70 -8.19
CA ASP A 1 -0.10 -17.51 -7.10
C ASP A 1 0.82 -18.06 -6.01
N TYR A 2 2.14 -17.86 -6.06
CA TYR A 2 3.06 -18.52 -5.13
C TYR A 2 3.14 -17.91 -3.71
N ASP A 3 2.88 -16.61 -3.53
CA ASP A 3 3.23 -15.90 -2.25
C ASP A 3 2.09 -15.92 -1.19
N TYR A 4 0.81 -15.95 -1.57
CA TYR A 4 -0.30 -15.90 -0.59
C TYR A 4 -0.40 -17.17 0.26
N LYS A 5 -0.10 -18.34 -0.32
CA LYS A 5 -0.11 -19.63 0.39
C LYS A 5 1.03 -19.70 1.40
N ASN A 6 2.21 -19.17 1.05
CA ASN A 6 3.40 -19.15 1.89
C ASN A 6 3.34 -18.08 3.00
N LEU A 7 2.48 -17.06 2.87
CA LEU A 7 2.19 -16.11 3.95
C LEU A 7 1.17 -16.66 4.97
N ARG A 8 0.37 -17.64 4.56
CA ARG A 8 -0.64 -18.30 5.40
C ARG A 8 -0.06 -19.52 6.12
N ASN A 9 0.79 -20.27 5.45
CA ASN A 9 1.54 -21.38 6.04
C ASN A 9 2.84 -20.79 6.61
N GLY A 10 2.94 -20.70 7.94
CA GLY A 10 4.08 -20.11 8.64
C GLY A 10 5.38 -20.94 8.48
N ASP A 11 5.88 -21.09 7.26
CA ASP A 11 7.06 -21.90 6.93
C ASP A 11 8.37 -21.24 7.38
N ASN A 12 8.30 -20.07 8.03
CA ASN A 12 9.38 -19.54 8.85
C ASN A 12 8.94 -19.46 10.32
N GLN A 13 9.60 -20.23 11.18
CA GLN A 13 9.36 -20.45 12.60
C GLN A 13 9.50 -19.19 13.52
N SER A 14 9.20 -17.99 13.05
CA SER A 14 9.27 -16.76 13.85
C SER A 14 8.00 -15.92 13.75
N LYS A 15 7.03 -16.27 14.60
CA LYS A 15 5.75 -15.57 14.87
C LYS A 15 4.78 -15.47 13.68
N PRO A 16 3.48 -15.74 13.89
CA PRO A 16 2.47 -15.57 12.85
C PRO A 16 2.42 -14.11 12.38
N LEU A 17 2.25 -13.89 11.08
CA LEU A 17 2.08 -12.56 10.50
C LEU A 17 0.83 -11.91 11.09
N MET A 18 1.02 -10.76 11.72
CA MET A 18 -0.08 -9.94 12.21
C MET A 18 -0.80 -9.32 11.01
N THR A 19 -2.13 -9.28 11.07
CA THR A 19 -2.92 -8.47 10.15
C THR A 19 -3.33 -7.22 10.93
N THR A 20 -2.98 -6.03 10.44
CA THR A 20 -3.42 -4.78 11.06
C THR A 20 -4.95 -4.69 11.00
N PRO A 21 -5.60 -3.84 11.81
CA PRO A 21 -7.04 -3.58 11.68
C PRO A 21 -7.42 -3.13 10.25
N SER A 22 -6.48 -2.52 9.53
CA SER A 22 -6.60 -2.12 8.13
C SER A 22 -6.28 -3.23 7.10
N GLY A 23 -6.10 -4.48 7.53
CA GLY A 23 -5.91 -5.63 6.63
C GLY A 23 -4.47 -5.86 6.14
N ILE A 24 -3.51 -5.03 6.54
CA ILE A 24 -2.11 -5.12 6.08
C ILE A 24 -1.35 -6.23 6.81
N LYS A 25 -0.56 -7.01 6.07
CA LYS A 25 0.32 -8.04 6.63
C LYS A 25 1.59 -7.44 7.22
N CYS A 26 1.85 -7.69 8.49
CA CYS A 26 2.91 -7.06 9.26
C CYS A 26 3.68 -8.09 10.11
N SER A 27 4.99 -7.90 10.27
CA SER A 27 5.81 -8.68 11.20
C SER A 27 5.72 -8.20 12.66
N GLY A 28 4.73 -7.37 12.98
CA GLY A 28 4.52 -6.76 14.30
C GLY A 28 5.02 -5.32 14.39
N ALA A 29 4.34 -4.49 15.18
CA ALA A 29 4.70 -3.09 15.38
C ALA A 29 5.99 -2.93 16.20
N THR A 30 6.69 -1.80 16.00
CA THR A 30 7.78 -1.40 16.92
C THR A 30 7.20 -0.64 18.12
N PRO A 31 7.86 -0.64 19.28
CA PRO A 31 7.42 0.15 20.43
C PRO A 31 7.26 1.64 20.10
N GLU A 32 8.15 2.20 19.28
CA GLU A 32 8.13 3.61 18.90
C GLU A 32 6.89 3.93 18.04
N LYS A 33 6.54 3.05 17.09
CA LYS A 33 5.33 3.17 16.27
C LYS A 33 4.06 3.07 17.13
N LEU A 34 4.03 2.17 18.12
CA LEU A 34 2.88 2.06 19.04
C LEU A 34 2.70 3.31 19.90
N ILE A 35 3.80 3.90 20.40
CA ILE A 35 3.76 5.16 21.15
C ILE A 35 3.26 6.30 20.25
N ALA A 36 3.74 6.37 19.00
CA ALA A 36 3.30 7.39 18.04
C ALA A 36 1.81 7.24 17.70
N GLU A 37 1.33 6.00 17.49
CA GLU A 37 -0.08 5.70 17.23
C GLU A 37 -0.96 6.09 18.42
N ALA A 38 -0.59 5.71 19.64
CA ALA A 38 -1.33 6.06 20.85
C ALA A 38 -1.43 7.59 21.05
N ARG A 39 -0.33 8.32 20.77
CA ARG A 39 -0.33 9.80 20.80
C ARG A 39 -1.26 10.39 19.74
N ARG A 40 -1.24 9.85 18.52
CA ARG A 40 -2.12 10.27 17.42
C ARG A 40 -3.59 10.04 17.78
N MET A 41 -3.95 8.87 18.29
CA MET A 41 -5.33 8.55 18.69
C MET A 41 -5.83 9.45 19.81
N LYS A 42 -4.99 9.71 20.82
CA LYS A 42 -5.32 10.66 21.89
C LYS A 42 -5.57 12.07 21.34
N LYS A 43 -4.76 12.54 20.39
CA LYS A 43 -4.94 13.84 19.74
C LYS A 43 -6.25 13.92 18.95
N LEU A 44 -6.68 12.80 18.35
CA LEU A 44 -7.93 12.69 17.61
C LEU A 44 -9.16 12.46 18.51
N GLY A 45 -8.98 12.30 19.83
CA GLY A 45 -10.07 12.02 20.76
C GLY A 45 -10.69 10.61 20.60
N ILE A 46 -9.97 9.69 19.97
CA ILE A 46 -10.45 8.32 19.71
C ILE A 46 -10.03 7.42 20.88
N ASP A 47 -10.99 6.70 21.48
CA ASP A 47 -10.68 5.65 22.46
C ASP A 47 -9.99 4.48 21.76
N PHE A 48 -8.70 4.33 22.07
CA PHE A 48 -7.84 3.33 21.47
C PHE A 48 -7.41 2.23 22.46
N SER A 49 -8.03 2.18 23.64
CA SER A 49 -7.67 1.27 24.73
C SER A 49 -7.66 -0.21 24.30
N LYS A 50 -8.60 -0.62 23.45
CA LYS A 50 -8.74 -1.99 22.94
C LYS A 50 -7.76 -2.36 21.81
N ASP A 51 -7.14 -1.38 21.17
CA ASP A 51 -6.26 -1.58 20.00
C ASP A 51 -4.82 -1.09 20.22
N THR A 52 -4.44 -0.76 21.47
CA THR A 52 -3.13 -0.24 21.91
C THR A 52 -1.88 -0.99 21.40
N GLY A 53 -2.02 -2.21 20.89
CA GLY A 53 -0.93 -3.02 20.34
C GLY A 53 -0.83 -3.04 18.81
N ARG A 54 -1.57 -2.20 18.07
CA ARG A 54 -1.66 -2.26 16.61
C ARG A 54 -1.46 -0.89 15.96
N CYS A 55 -0.77 -0.87 14.82
CA CYS A 55 -0.75 0.31 13.95
C CYS A 55 -2.07 0.39 13.18
N THR A 56 -2.61 1.60 13.01
CA THR A 56 -3.83 1.84 12.22
C THR A 56 -3.61 2.68 10.98
N ASP A 57 -2.47 3.37 10.89
CA ASP A 57 -2.08 4.14 9.73
C ASP A 57 -1.83 3.24 8.50
N PHE A 58 -2.83 3.16 7.62
CA PHE A 58 -2.79 2.34 6.41
C PHE A 58 -1.69 2.78 5.45
N ILE A 59 -1.60 4.07 5.13
CA ILE A 59 -0.62 4.57 4.15
C ILE A 59 0.79 4.52 4.77
N GLY A 60 0.94 4.92 6.04
CA GLY A 60 2.22 4.81 6.75
C GLY A 60 2.71 3.37 6.93
N CYS A 61 1.83 2.37 6.82
CA CYS A 61 2.23 0.97 6.81
C CYS A 61 2.94 0.58 5.50
N PHE A 62 2.57 1.14 4.35
CA PHE A 62 3.28 0.87 3.09
C PHE A 62 4.73 1.36 3.10
N ASP A 63 4.98 2.42 3.87
CA ASP A 63 6.30 3.00 4.10
C ASP A 63 7.11 2.32 5.22
N CYS A 64 6.50 1.37 5.94
CA CYS A 64 7.12 0.69 7.08
C CYS A 64 8.00 -0.51 6.67
N ASP A 65 9.17 -0.66 7.29
CA ASP A 65 10.07 -1.80 7.04
C ASP A 65 9.50 -3.14 7.53
N ARG A 66 8.61 -3.09 8.53
CA ARG A 66 7.93 -4.27 9.08
C ARG A 66 6.70 -4.70 8.27
N HIS A 67 6.33 -3.94 7.25
CA HIS A 67 5.31 -4.33 6.29
C HIS A 67 5.80 -5.51 5.44
N LYS A 68 5.01 -6.57 5.40
CA LYS A 68 5.27 -7.75 4.60
C LYS A 68 4.41 -7.71 3.34
N LEU A 69 5.04 -7.28 2.26
CA LEU A 69 4.41 -7.19 0.94
C LEU A 69 3.95 -8.56 0.46
N VAL A 70 2.72 -8.65 -0.03
CA VAL A 70 2.27 -9.76 -0.87
C VAL A 70 2.66 -9.41 -2.29
N ALA A 71 3.58 -10.16 -2.90
CA ALA A 71 4.13 -9.82 -4.20
C ALA A 71 3.56 -10.74 -5.30
N SER A 72 2.24 -10.90 -5.32
CA SER A 72 1.55 -11.58 -6.41
C SER A 72 1.48 -10.68 -7.65
N GLU A 73 1.43 -11.28 -8.84
CA GLU A 73 1.27 -10.52 -10.08
C GLU A 73 0.01 -9.65 -10.06
N ASN A 74 -1.11 -10.15 -9.52
CA ASN A 74 -2.36 -9.40 -9.46
C ASN A 74 -2.26 -8.16 -8.55
N ASP A 75 -1.63 -8.31 -7.38
CA ASP A 75 -1.43 -7.20 -6.45
C ASP A 75 -0.48 -6.15 -7.04
N ILE A 76 0.60 -6.59 -7.72
CA ILE A 76 1.54 -5.68 -8.39
C ILE A 76 0.83 -4.95 -9.54
N TRP A 77 0.03 -5.66 -10.33
CA TRP A 77 -0.74 -5.09 -11.44
C TRP A 77 -1.76 -4.05 -10.94
N LEU A 78 -2.44 -4.32 -9.83
CA LEU A 78 -3.32 -3.37 -9.16
C LEU A 78 -2.57 -2.10 -8.76
N MET A 79 -1.40 -2.24 -8.12
CA MET A 79 -0.59 -1.10 -7.66
C MET A 79 -0.04 -0.26 -8.83
N LEU A 80 0.43 -0.91 -9.90
CA LEU A 80 0.89 -0.22 -11.11
C LEU A 80 -0.27 0.52 -11.80
N SER A 81 -1.43 -0.12 -11.93
CA SER A 81 -2.61 0.51 -12.53
C SER A 81 -3.06 1.73 -11.74
N PHE A 82 -2.99 1.67 -10.41
CA PHE A 82 -3.33 2.81 -9.56
C PHE A 82 -2.34 3.97 -9.73
N LEU A 83 -1.03 3.68 -9.80
CA LEU A 83 -0.01 4.72 -10.05
C LEU A 83 -0.28 5.46 -11.36
N GLU A 84 -0.60 4.74 -12.44
CA GLU A 84 -0.95 5.33 -13.74
C GLU A 84 -2.16 6.27 -13.65
N GLN A 85 -3.18 5.92 -12.85
CA GLN A 85 -4.33 6.81 -12.64
C GLN A 85 -3.93 8.06 -11.85
N ILE A 86 -3.09 7.93 -10.81
CA ILE A 86 -2.62 9.07 -10.01
C ILE A 86 -1.77 10.02 -10.85
N GLU A 87 -0.86 9.49 -11.66
CA GLU A 87 -0.04 10.30 -12.57
C GLU A 87 -0.90 10.98 -13.64
N GLY A 88 -1.89 10.29 -14.20
CA GLY A 88 -2.86 10.88 -15.14
C GLY A 88 -3.74 11.98 -14.53
N LEU A 89 -4.09 11.89 -13.23
CA LEU A 89 -4.81 12.96 -12.53
C LEU A 89 -3.96 14.23 -12.36
N LYS A 90 -2.64 14.07 -12.16
CA LYS A 90 -1.70 15.18 -12.01
C LYS A 90 -1.68 16.06 -13.27
N GLU A 91 -1.70 15.45 -14.45
CA GLU A 91 -1.77 16.18 -15.72
C GLU A 91 -3.02 17.06 -15.83
N MET A 92 -4.14 16.65 -15.23
CA MET A 92 -5.41 17.40 -15.24
C MET A 92 -5.44 18.51 -14.17
N VAL A 93 -4.99 18.22 -12.94
CA VAL A 93 -5.03 19.17 -11.81
C VAL A 93 -4.12 20.38 -12.05
N VAL A 94 -2.98 20.17 -12.73
CA VAL A 94 -2.05 21.25 -13.14
C VAL A 94 -2.74 22.33 -13.98
N SER A 95 -3.88 22.03 -14.62
CA SER A 95 -4.64 23.02 -15.37
C SER A 95 -5.50 23.96 -14.50
N ASN A 96 -5.83 23.63 -13.23
CA ASN A 96 -6.76 24.44 -12.43
C ASN A 96 -6.50 24.54 -10.91
N SER A 97 -5.49 23.91 -10.32
CA SER A 97 -5.15 24.11 -8.89
C SER A 97 -3.80 23.50 -8.50
N VAL A 98 -3.21 23.98 -7.39
CA VAL A 98 -2.01 23.39 -6.77
C VAL A 98 -2.30 21.93 -6.38
N PRO A 99 -1.47 20.94 -6.76
CA PRO A 99 -1.65 19.58 -6.27
C PRO A 99 -1.53 19.59 -4.75
N LYS A 100 -2.56 19.09 -4.06
CA LYS A 100 -2.54 19.00 -2.59
C LYS A 100 -1.38 18.10 -2.15
N GLU A 101 -0.69 18.47 -1.07
CA GLU A 101 0.51 17.80 -0.55
C GLU A 101 0.33 16.27 -0.40
N GLU A 102 -0.89 15.85 -0.11
CA GLU A 102 -1.31 14.45 -0.02
C GLU A 102 -1.09 13.65 -1.31
N TYR A 103 -1.23 14.27 -2.50
CA TYR A 103 -0.96 13.60 -3.78
C TYR A 103 0.49 13.15 -3.89
N PHE A 104 1.42 14.09 -3.63
CA PHE A 104 2.86 13.80 -3.72
C PHE A 104 3.27 12.74 -2.69
N TRP A 105 2.64 12.76 -1.52
CA TRP A 105 2.86 11.73 -0.52
C TRP A 105 2.39 10.35 -0.99
N VAL A 106 1.16 10.23 -1.52
CA VAL A 106 0.64 8.96 -2.05
C VAL A 106 1.48 8.46 -3.22
N GLU A 107 1.82 9.33 -4.18
CA GLU A 107 2.71 9.01 -5.32
C GLU A 107 4.06 8.47 -4.83
N GLY A 108 4.68 9.14 -3.85
CA GLY A 108 5.95 8.73 -3.26
C GLY A 108 5.87 7.37 -2.57
N VAL A 109 4.82 7.13 -1.78
CA VAL A 109 4.58 5.84 -1.11
C VAL A 109 4.40 4.73 -2.15
N LEU A 110 3.60 4.95 -3.20
CA LEU A 110 3.38 3.98 -4.27
C LEU A 110 4.68 3.62 -4.98
N LYS A 111 5.47 4.63 -5.40
CA LYS A 111 6.76 4.41 -6.07
C LYS A 111 7.72 3.61 -5.19
N LYS A 112 7.82 3.94 -3.90
CA LYS A 112 8.65 3.19 -2.95
C LYS A 112 8.19 1.72 -2.81
N VAL A 113 6.90 1.48 -2.71
CA VAL A 113 6.34 0.12 -2.61
C VAL A 113 6.60 -0.68 -3.89
N LEU A 114 6.42 -0.08 -5.06
CA LEU A 114 6.66 -0.74 -6.35
C LEU A 114 8.12 -1.14 -6.52
N VAL A 115 9.08 -0.33 -6.06
CA VAL A 115 10.50 -0.72 -6.01
C VAL A 115 10.71 -1.95 -5.12
N ARG A 116 10.11 -1.97 -3.92
CA ARG A 116 10.19 -3.13 -3.02
C ARG A 116 9.55 -4.39 -3.64
N LEU A 117 8.43 -4.24 -4.36
CA LEU A 117 7.76 -5.33 -5.06
C LEU A 117 8.61 -5.87 -6.22
N LYS A 118 9.23 -4.98 -7.02
CA LYS A 118 10.16 -5.35 -8.10
C LYS A 118 11.33 -6.17 -7.56
N ASN A 119 11.92 -5.74 -6.44
CA ASN A 119 13.03 -6.45 -5.81
C ASN A 119 12.60 -7.81 -5.23
N LYS A 120 11.39 -7.88 -4.64
CA LYS A 120 10.89 -9.11 -4.02
C LYS A 120 10.44 -10.16 -5.05
N ALA A 121 9.76 -9.76 -6.12
CA ALA A 121 9.20 -10.67 -7.12
C ALA A 121 9.37 -10.12 -8.55
N PRO A 122 10.62 -10.08 -9.07
CA PRO A 122 10.92 -9.44 -10.35
C PRO A 122 10.13 -10.04 -11.52
N LYS A 123 9.96 -11.37 -11.56
CA LYS A 123 9.17 -12.04 -12.62
C LYS A 123 7.70 -11.61 -12.63
N ASN A 124 7.07 -11.55 -11.47
CA ASN A 124 5.68 -11.10 -11.34
C ASN A 124 5.56 -9.62 -11.67
N TYR A 125 6.57 -8.82 -11.30
CA TYR A 125 6.63 -7.41 -11.62
C TYR A 125 6.71 -7.16 -13.13
N GLU A 126 7.63 -7.81 -13.84
CA GLU A 126 7.73 -7.65 -15.29
C GLU A 126 6.48 -8.17 -16.02
N SER A 127 5.87 -9.27 -15.55
CA SER A 127 4.58 -9.75 -16.08
C SER A 127 3.47 -8.71 -15.91
N ALA A 128 3.33 -8.14 -14.71
CA ALA A 128 2.35 -7.09 -14.44
C ALA A 128 2.62 -5.80 -15.22
N LYS A 129 3.89 -5.40 -15.37
CA LYS A 129 4.30 -4.24 -16.16
C LYS A 129 3.96 -4.40 -17.64
N CYS A 130 4.18 -5.59 -18.20
CA CYS A 130 3.80 -5.92 -19.57
C CYS A 130 2.28 -5.75 -19.80
N LYS A 131 1.44 -6.04 -18.81
CA LYS A 131 -0.02 -5.76 -18.92
C LYS A 131 -0.31 -4.27 -19.08
N ILE A 132 0.35 -3.43 -18.28
CA ILE A 132 0.21 -1.97 -18.35
C ILE A 132 0.70 -1.44 -19.69
N GLU A 133 1.86 -1.90 -20.17
CA GLU A 133 2.42 -1.51 -21.47
C GLU A 133 1.52 -1.90 -22.64
N ASN A 134 0.71 -2.96 -22.49
CA ASN A 134 -0.33 -3.36 -23.43
C ASN A 134 -1.68 -2.64 -23.22
N GLY A 135 -1.74 -1.62 -22.37
CA GLY A 135 -2.97 -0.87 -22.07
C GLY A 135 -4.00 -1.63 -21.22
N SER A 136 -3.61 -2.75 -20.60
CA SER A 136 -4.48 -3.56 -19.77
C SER A 136 -4.33 -3.16 -18.30
N TYR A 137 -5.28 -2.37 -17.80
CA TYR A 137 -5.34 -1.93 -16.40
C TYR A 137 -6.19 -2.86 -15.54
N HIS A 138 -5.84 -2.95 -14.26
CA HIS A 138 -6.60 -3.73 -13.29
C HIS A 138 -8.07 -3.29 -13.27
N PRO A 139 -9.06 -4.19 -13.16
CA PRO A 139 -10.49 -3.86 -13.21
C PRO A 139 -10.93 -2.72 -12.29
N LEU A 140 -10.34 -2.64 -11.10
CA LEU A 140 -10.59 -1.58 -10.12
C LEU A 140 -10.14 -0.18 -10.58
N TYR A 141 -9.25 -0.10 -11.56
CA TYR A 141 -8.62 1.13 -12.05
C TYR A 141 -8.66 1.24 -13.58
N GLN A 142 -9.68 0.67 -14.23
CA GLN A 142 -9.84 0.68 -15.69
C GLN A 142 -10.02 2.07 -16.30
N ASN A 143 -10.55 3.01 -15.55
CA ASN A 143 -10.77 4.38 -16.00
C ASN A 143 -10.50 5.39 -14.88
N ARG A 144 -10.21 6.64 -15.25
CA ARG A 144 -9.88 7.71 -14.31
C ARG A 144 -11.00 8.01 -13.32
N ALA A 145 -12.26 7.74 -13.69
CA ALA A 145 -13.41 7.94 -12.80
C ALA A 145 -13.34 7.08 -11.53
N SER A 146 -12.68 5.93 -11.59
CA SER A 146 -12.42 5.09 -10.40
C SER A 146 -11.52 5.77 -9.36
N ALA A 147 -10.63 6.69 -9.78
CA ALA A 147 -9.72 7.41 -8.88
C ALA A 147 -10.29 8.76 -8.40
N ASN A 148 -11.29 9.33 -9.10
CA ASN A 148 -11.97 10.56 -8.67
C ASN A 148 -12.73 10.43 -7.35
N LEU A 149 -13.05 9.21 -6.89
CA LEU A 149 -13.69 8.99 -5.59
C LEU A 149 -12.76 9.26 -4.40
N PHE A 150 -11.45 9.43 -4.64
CA PHE A 150 -10.45 9.63 -3.59
C PHE A 150 -10.06 11.09 -3.37
N PHE A 151 -10.61 12.03 -4.16
CA PHE A 151 -10.27 13.47 -4.12
C PHE A 151 -11.50 14.36 -4.25
#